data_AF-A0A7H4NWA1-F1
#
_entry.id   AF-A0A7H4NWA1-F1
#
_cell.length_a   1.000
_cell.length_b   1.000
_cell.length_c   1.000
_cell.angle_alpha   90.00
_cell.angle_beta   90.00
_cell.angle_gamma   90.00
#
_symmetry.space_group_name_H-M   'P 1'
#
loop_
_entity.id
_entity.type
_entity.pdbx_description
1 polymer ?
#
loop_
_entity_poly.entity_id
_entity_poly.type
_entity_poly.pdbx_seq_one_letter_code
_entity_poly.pdbx_strand_id
1 'polypeptide(L)' 'MNYLFLHKTWDEASGAAQLAIIYMDNGERHDDPQKILLATGEVYLAMAINGREIRCSWSVDGEKYQHIGAVYDTSRFFR' A
#
# COMPACT_ATOMS: atom_id res chain seq x y z
N MET A 1 2.48 14.59 -11.45
CA MET A 1 3.36 13.88 -10.48
C MET A 1 2.75 12.52 -10.26
N ASN A 2 3.53 11.44 -10.39
CA ASN A 2 3.04 10.07 -10.30
C ASN A 2 3.73 9.36 -9.13
N TYR A 3 2.98 8.62 -8.33
CA TYR A 3 3.53 7.79 -7.26
C TYR A 3 2.55 6.69 -6.86
N LEU A 4 3.07 5.64 -6.24
CA LEU A 4 2.32 4.62 -5.52
C LEU A 4 2.80 4.63 -4.08
N PHE A 5 1.88 4.70 -3.12
CA PHE A 5 2.22 4.84 -1.70
C PHE A 5 1.42 3.88 -0.83
N LEU A 6 2.10 2.84 -0.35
CA LEU A 6 1.68 2.00 0.75
C LEU A 6 2.08 2.68 2.06
N HIS A 7 1.11 3.00 2.91
CA HIS A 7 1.38 3.74 4.14
C HIS A 7 0.46 3.33 5.28
N LYS A 8 0.93 3.60 6.51
CA LYS A 8 0.13 3.54 7.73
C LYS A 8 -0.55 4.90 7.94
N THR A 9 -1.84 4.87 8.23
CA THR A 9 -2.68 6.03 8.55
C THR A 9 -3.61 5.70 9.71
N TRP A 10 -4.46 6.65 10.11
CA TRP A 10 -5.46 6.49 11.15
C TRP A 10 -6.86 6.45 10.53
N ASP A 11 -7.69 5.51 10.98
CA ASP A 11 -9.11 5.44 10.62
C ASP A 11 -9.95 5.93 11.79
N GLU A 12 -10.59 7.09 11.60
CA GLU A 12 -11.40 7.72 12.65
C GLU A 12 -12.66 6.91 12.98
N ALA A 13 -13.20 6.16 12.01
CA ALA A 13 -14.43 5.39 12.22
C ALA A 13 -14.21 4.18 13.13
N SER A 14 -13.10 3.46 12.97
CA SER A 14 -12.72 2.36 13.84
C SER A 14 -11.88 2.77 15.06
N GLY A 15 -11.35 4.01 15.07
CA GLY A 15 -10.46 4.49 16.13
C GLY A 15 -9.16 3.70 16.20
N ALA A 16 -8.65 3.25 15.05
CA ALA A 16 -7.47 2.39 14.96
C ALA A 16 -6.54 2.82 13.82
N ALA A 17 -5.27 2.44 13.94
CA ALA A 17 -4.34 2.58 12.82
C ALA A 17 -4.71 1.59 11.71
N GLN A 18 -4.46 1.96 10.45
CA GLN A 18 -4.69 1.10 9.31
C GLN A 18 -3.60 1.24 8.25
N LEU A 19 -3.44 0.23 7.39
CA LEU A 19 -2.71 0.34 6.14
C LEU A 19 -3.66 0.71 5.01
N ALA A 20 -3.16 1.56 4.12
CA ALA A 20 -3.84 2.00 2.92
C ALA A 20 -2.85 2.12 1.76
N ILE A 21 -3.35 1.93 0.54
CA ILE A 21 -2.63 2.28 -0.67
C ILE A 21 -3.34 3.45 -1.35
N ILE A 22 -2.54 4.42 -1.77
CA ILE A 22 -2.96 5.52 -2.64
C ILE A 22 -1.98 5.64 -3.78
N TYR A 23 -2.45 6.07 -4.95
CA TYR A 23 -1.57 6.36 -6.06
C TYR A 23 -2.04 7.58 -6.85
N MET A 24 -1.08 8.25 -7.48
CA MET A 24 -1.33 9.35 -8.41
C MET A 24 -0.96 8.90 -9.82
N ASP A 25 -1.89 9.07 -10.75
CA ASP A 25 -1.69 8.83 -12.17
C ASP A 25 -2.02 10.11 -12.95
N ASN A 26 -1.00 10.76 -13.50
CA ASN A 26 -1.07 12.05 -14.20
C ASN A 26 -1.80 13.16 -13.41
N GLY A 27 -1.65 13.16 -12.08
CA GLY A 27 -2.29 14.14 -11.21
C GLY A 27 -3.70 13.76 -10.75
N GLU A 28 -4.25 12.64 -11.22
CA GLU A 28 -5.46 12.04 -10.67
C GLU A 28 -5.12 11.15 -9.47
N ARG A 29 -5.81 11.37 -8.34
CA ARG A 29 -5.64 10.57 -7.13
C ARG A 29 -6.58 9.37 -7.18
N HIS A 30 -6.02 8.22 -6.84
CA HIS A 30 -6.76 6.98 -6.65
C HIS A 30 -6.45 6.38 -5.29
N ASP A 31 -7.49 5.91 -4.61
CA ASP A 31 -7.39 5.22 -3.34
C ASP A 31 -7.75 3.75 -3.58
N ASP A 32 -6.87 2.83 -3.15
CA ASP A 32 -7.20 1.41 -3.20
C ASP A 32 -8.32 1.11 -2.19
N PRO A 33 -9.34 0.31 -2.57
CA PRO A 33 -10.45 -0.03 -1.69
C PRO A 33 -10.03 -0.89 -0.50
N GLN A 34 -8.93 -1.64 -0.60
CA GLN A 34 -8.48 -2.48 0.50
C GLN A 34 -7.80 -1.63 1.58
N LYS A 35 -8.32 -1.73 2.81
CA LYS A 35 -7.73 -1.19 4.02
C LYS A 35 -7.51 -2.33 5.02
N ILE A 36 -6.42 -2.27 5.77
CA ILE A 36 -6.11 -3.27 6.81
C ILE A 36 -6.01 -2.57 8.15
N LEU A 37 -6.94 -2.85 9.06
CA LEU A 37 -6.82 -2.40 10.44
C LEU A 37 -5.63 -3.09 11.10
N LEU A 38 -4.82 -2.30 11.81
CA LEU A 38 -3.63 -2.76 12.50
C LEU A 38 -3.87 -2.84 14.00
N ALA A 39 -3.35 -3.91 14.59
CA ALA A 39 -3.10 -3.95 16.02
C ALA A 39 -1.95 -3.01 16.40
N THR A 40 -1.76 -2.79 17.69
CA THR A 40 -0.62 -2.03 18.20
C THR A 40 0.68 -2.77 17.94
N GLY A 41 1.75 -2.01 17.65
CA GLY A 41 3.08 -2.55 17.38
C GLY A 41 3.69 -2.08 16.06
N GLU A 42 4.80 -2.72 15.73
CA GLU A 42 5.54 -2.50 14.50
C GLU A 42 4.83 -3.12 13.30
N VAL A 43 5.07 -2.55 12.13
CA VAL A 43 4.57 -3.10 10.86
C VAL A 43 5.66 -2.95 9.81
N TYR A 44 5.92 -4.03 9.09
CA TYR A 44 6.93 -4.12 8.06
C TYR A 44 6.23 -4.01 6.71
N LEU A 45 6.67 -3.09 5.86
CA LEU A 45 6.09 -2.83 4.55
C LEU A 45 7.09 -3.25 3.47
N ALA A 46 6.62 -3.92 2.43
CA ALA A 46 7.46 -4.35 1.32
C ALA A 46 6.75 -4.13 -0.02
N MET A 47 7.55 -3.84 -1.03
CA MET A 47 7.11 -3.65 -2.41
C MET A 47 8.03 -4.44 -3.33
N ALA A 48 7.46 -5.38 -4.08
CA ALA A 48 8.18 -6.15 -5.08
C ALA A 48 7.89 -5.55 -6.46
N ILE A 49 8.95 -5.29 -7.24
CA ILE A 49 8.86 -4.77 -8.60
C ILE A 49 9.42 -5.82 -9.56
N ASN A 50 8.54 -6.41 -10.37
CA ASN A 50 8.87 -7.45 -11.34
C ASN A 50 8.52 -6.97 -12.75
N GLY A 51 9.45 -6.25 -13.38
CA GLY A 51 9.25 -5.68 -14.72
C GLY A 51 8.11 -4.66 -14.74
N ARG A 52 6.95 -5.05 -15.31
CA ARG A 52 5.77 -4.18 -15.41
C ARG A 52 4.87 -4.23 -14.19
N GLU A 53 5.13 -5.09 -13.22
CA GLU A 53 4.24 -5.29 -12.08
C GLU A 53 4.85 -4.78 -10.78
N ILE A 54 4.04 -4.08 -9.99
CA ILE A 54 4.30 -3.77 -8.59
C ILE A 54 3.31 -4.55 -7.74
N ARG A 55 3.82 -5.24 -6.72
CA ARG A 55 2.99 -5.88 -5.69
C ARG A 55 3.37 -5.40 -4.31
N CYS A 56 2.39 -4.88 -3.60
CA CYS A 56 2.53 -4.42 -2.22
C CYS A 56 2.26 -5.55 -1.23
N SER A 57 2.99 -5.55 -0.13
CA SER A 57 2.81 -6.52 0.96
C SER A 57 3.20 -5.94 2.31
N TRP A 58 2.71 -6.57 3.37
CA TRP A 58 2.96 -6.15 4.74
C TRP A 58 3.09 -7.34 5.69
N SER A 59 3.74 -7.15 6.83
CA SER A 59 3.87 -8.14 7.89
C SER A 59 3.88 -7.48 9.28
N VAL A 60 3.40 -8.22 10.28
CA VAL A 60 3.51 -7.87 11.71
C VAL A 60 4.72 -8.48 12.40
N ASP A 61 5.34 -9.51 11.78
CA ASP A 61 6.46 -10.27 12.33
C ASP A 61 7.77 -10.10 11.54
N GLY A 62 7.72 -9.44 10.38
CA GLY A 62 8.87 -9.27 9.48
C GLY A 62 9.25 -10.53 8.70
N GLU A 63 8.54 -11.65 8.89
CA GLU A 63 8.83 -12.95 8.26
C GLU A 63 7.75 -13.35 7.26
N LYS A 64 6.47 -13.25 7.65
CA LYS A 64 5.32 -13.68 6.84
C LYS A 64 4.60 -12.49 6.24
N TYR A 65 4.89 -12.26 4.96
CA TYR A 65 4.29 -11.16 4.21
C TYR A 65 2.95 -11.55 3.58
N GLN A 66 1.97 -10.66 3.73
CA GLN A 66 0.64 -10.76 3.14
C GLN A 66 0.47 -9.67 2.08
N HIS A 67 -0.16 -10.00 0.95
CA HIS A 67 -0.42 -9.03 -0.10
C HIS A 67 -1.55 -8.06 0.29
N ILE A 68 -1.45 -6.83 -0.21
CA ILE A 68 -2.46 -5.77 -0.03
C ILE A 68 -2.59 -4.98 -1.33
N GLY A 69 -3.84 -4.67 -1.69
CA GLY A 69 -4.21 -3.95 -2.91
C GLY A 69 -4.08 -4.78 -4.18
N ALA A 70 -4.22 -4.09 -5.31
CA ALA A 70 -4.06 -4.69 -6.63
C ALA A 70 -2.58 -4.97 -6.99
N VAL A 71 -2.39 -5.61 -8.16
CA VAL A 71 -1.11 -5.57 -8.87
C VAL A 71 -1.11 -4.32 -9.76
N TYR A 72 -0.13 -3.43 -9.58
CA TYR A 72 -0.09 -2.15 -10.28
C TYR A 72 0.91 -2.16 -11.45
N ASP A 73 0.61 -1.44 -12.53
CA ASP A 73 1.51 -1.30 -13.68
C ASP A 73 2.61 -0.24 -13.41
N THR A 74 3.88 -0.64 -13.43
CA THR A 74 5.03 0.26 -13.17
C THR A 74 5.09 1.43 -14.15
N SER A 75 4.65 1.25 -15.39
CA SER A 75 4.70 2.28 -16.43
C SER A 75 3.76 3.47 -16.19
N ARG A 76 2.90 3.40 -15.17
CA ARG A 76 2.10 4.52 -14.69
C ARG A 76 2.87 5.48 -13.78
N PHE A 77 3.91 4.98 -13.10
CA PHE A 77 4.59 5.72 -12.05
C PHE A 77 6.02 6.16 -12.40
N PHE A 78 6.70 5.43 -13.29
CA PHE A 78 8.11 5.67 -13.65
C PHE A 78 8.29 6.29 -15.05
N ARG A 79 7.40 7.21 -15.45
CA ARG A 79 7.54 7.98 -16.71
C ARG A 79 8.34 9.26 -16.51
#